data_AF-A0A838I8T9-F1
#
_entry.id   AF-A0A838I8T9-F1
#
_cell.length_a   1.000
_cell.length_b   1.000
_cell.length_c   1.000
_cell.angle_alpha   90.00
_cell.angle_beta   90.00
_cell.angle_gamma   90.00
#
_symmetry.space_group_name_H-M   'P 1'
#
loop_
_entity.id
_entity.type
_entity.pdbx_description
1 polymer ?
#
loop_
_entity_poly.entity_id
_entity_poly.type
_entity_poly.pdbx_seq_one_letter_code
_entity_poly.pdbx_strand_id
1 'polypeptide(L)' 'MSCGHDGYREIRSRYEGDAGVLVYEWMCEECSAPLGEAARTAYRPQFEPSGNDPYLTSLGHSGRDRLSA' A
#
# COMPACT_ATOMS: atom_id res chain seq x y z
N MET A 1 -29.32 8.67 -0.29
CA MET A 1 -29.32 7.29 0.26
C MET A 1 -28.81 7.41 1.68
N SER A 2 -29.61 6.99 2.66
CA SER A 2 -29.44 7.40 4.05
C SER A 2 -28.32 6.64 4.74
N CYS A 3 -27.23 7.32 5.08
CA CYS A 3 -26.22 6.78 5.96
C CYS A 3 -26.37 7.35 7.38
N GLY A 4 -26.45 6.46 8.37
CA GLY A 4 -26.39 6.68 9.82
C GLY A 4 -25.66 5.48 10.40
N HIS A 5 -24.46 5.26 9.87
CA HIS A 5 -23.79 3.98 9.53
C HIS A 5 -23.93 2.83 10.52
N ASP A 6 -24.11 1.61 10.01
CA ASP A 6 -23.85 0.38 10.76
C ASP A 6 -23.18 -0.65 9.82
N GLY A 7 -21.91 -0.95 10.07
CA GLY A 7 -21.09 -1.87 9.27
C GLY A 7 -20.02 -1.22 8.37
N TYR A 8 -18.91 -1.96 8.17
CA TYR A 8 -17.82 -1.60 7.27
C TYR A 8 -17.65 -2.66 6.17
N ARG A 9 -17.10 -2.25 5.01
CA ARG A 9 -16.77 -3.18 3.90
C ARG A 9 -15.31 -3.13 3.48
N GLU A 10 -14.66 -1.99 3.67
CA GLU A 10 -13.32 -1.72 3.15
C GLU A 10 -12.45 -1.10 4.25
N ILE A 11 -11.15 -1.41 4.22
CA ILE A 11 -10.12 -0.63 4.90
C ILE A 11 -9.41 0.19 3.83
N ARG A 12 -9.35 1.50 4.02
CA ARG A 12 -8.47 2.36 3.21
C ARG A 12 -7.25 2.75 4.01
N SER A 13 -6.15 2.98 3.31
CA SER A 13 -4.92 3.52 3.90
C SER A 13 -4.64 4.90 3.36
N ARG A 14 -4.22 5.81 4.23
CA ARG A 14 -3.64 7.11 3.87
C ARG A 14 -2.27 7.28 4.51
N TYR A 15 -1.37 7.95 3.81
CA TYR A 15 -0.02 8.22 4.32
C TYR A 15 0.08 9.65 4.87
N GLU A 16 0.37 9.78 6.16
CA GLU A 16 0.67 11.05 6.82
C GLU A 16 2.18 11.31 6.76
N GLY A 17 2.62 12.01 5.71
CA GLY A 17 4.04 12.20 5.38
C GLY A 17 4.87 12.86 6.47
N ASP A 18 4.34 13.92 7.11
CA ASP A 18 5.05 14.66 8.17
C ASP A 18 5.28 13.81 9.42
N ALA A 19 4.36 12.89 9.73
CA ALA A 19 4.47 11.96 10.84
C ALA A 19 5.29 10.71 10.46
N GLY A 20 5.32 10.36 9.17
CA GLY A 20 5.88 9.10 8.68
C GLY A 20 5.04 7.92 9.15
N VAL A 21 3.74 8.01 8.94
CA VAL A 21 2.75 7.06 9.48
C VAL A 21 1.76 6.68 8.38
N LEU A 22 1.47 5.39 8.28
CA LEU A 22 0.38 4.86 7.47
C LEU A 22 -0.83 4.63 8.40
N VAL A 23 -1.94 5.30 8.09
CA VAL A 23 -3.19 5.23 8.85
C VAL A 23 -4.18 4.40 8.06
N TYR A 24 -4.80 3.43 8.72
CA TYR A 24 -5.82 2.55 8.17
C TYR A 24 -7.17 2.93 8.75
N GLU A 25 -8.16 3.18 7.89
CA GLU A 25 -9.48 3.65 8.27
C GLU A 25 -10.54 2.66 7.79
N TRP A 26 -11.49 2.32 8.67
CA TRP A 26 -12.69 1.60 8.29
C TRP A 26 -13.58 2.52 7.46
N MET A 27 -14.07 2.02 6.32
CA MET A 27 -14.96 2.78 5.46
C MET A 27 -16.37 2.22 5.51
N CYS A 28 -17.35 3.12 5.63
CA CYS A 28 -18.76 2.75 5.53
C CYS A 28 -19.03 2.11 4.18
N GLU A 29 -19.75 0.99 4.20
CA GLU A 29 -20.06 0.25 2.99
C GLU A 29 -21.01 0.97 2.02
N GLU A 30 -21.83 1.90 2.51
CA GLU A 30 -22.84 2.58 1.70
C GLU A 30 -22.37 3.93 1.17
N CYS A 31 -21.84 4.78 2.05
CA CYS A 31 -21.49 6.16 1.72
C CYS A 31 -19.98 6.40 1.57
N SER A 32 -19.14 5.37 1.84
CA SER A 32 -17.68 5.50 1.85
C SER A 32 -17.13 6.57 2.81
N ALA A 33 -17.91 6.98 3.81
CA ALA A 33 -17.40 7.86 4.87
C ALA A 33 -16.47 7.06 5.81
N PRO A 34 -15.40 7.67 6.33
CA PRO A 34 -14.57 7.04 7.35
C PRO A 34 -15.37 6.84 8.65
N LEU A 35 -15.34 5.62 9.18
CA LEU A 35 -15.99 5.24 10.44
C LEU A 35 -15.06 5.36 11.65
N GLY A 36 -13.75 5.33 11.41
CA GLY A 36 -12.72 5.44 12.44
C GLY A 36 -11.41 4.79 12.04
N GLU A 37 -10.38 5.02 12.86
CA GLU A 37 -9.06 4.42 12.68
C GLU A 37 -9.10 2.94 13.10
N ALA A 38 -8.71 2.06 12.17
CA ALA A 38 -8.53 0.64 12.40
C ALA A 38 -7.16 0.33 12.98
N ALA A 39 -6.13 0.99 12.44
CA ALA A 39 -4.75 0.83 12.85
C ALA A 39 -3.90 2.02 12.41
N ARG A 40 -2.78 2.20 13.11
CA ARG A 40 -1.75 3.16 12.79
C ARG A 40 -0.40 2.51 12.88
N THR A 41 0.37 2.59 11.80
CA THR A 41 1.67 1.94 11.69
C THR A 41 2.72 2.97 11.31
N ALA A 42 3.82 3.02 12.07
CA ALA A 42 4.98 3.79 11.69
C ALA A 42 5.51 3.28 10.33
N TYR A 43 5.55 4.15 9.33
CA TYR A 43 5.94 3.80 7.98
C TYR A 43 6.73 4.95 7.38
N ARG A 44 8.07 4.80 7.36
CA ARG A 44 9.00 5.81 6.81
C ARG A 44 9.81 5.16 5.70
N PRO A 45 9.22 4.93 4.52
CA PRO A 45 9.94 4.30 3.44
C PRO A 45 11.12 5.17 3.05
N GLN A 46 12.30 4.56 2.96
CA GLN A 46 13.46 5.19 2.35
C GLN A 46 13.49 4.69 0.91
N PHE A 47 13.37 5.62 -0.04
CA PHE A 47 13.51 5.28 -1.45
C PHE A 47 14.99 5.09 -1.76
N GLU A 48 15.38 3.86 -2.07
CA GLU A 48 16.70 3.53 -2.59
C GLU A 48 16.57 3.16 -4.07
N PRO A 49 16.97 4.04 -5.01
CA PRO A 49 16.83 3.77 -6.44
C PRO A 49 17.50 2.46 -6.89
N SER A 50 18.61 2.09 -6.24
CA SER A 50 19.40 0.88 -6.50
C SER A 50 19.05 -0.30 -5.59
N GLY A 51 18.02 -0.20 -4.75
CA GLY A 51 17.68 -1.26 -3.78
C GLY A 51 17.31 -2.60 -4.43
N ASN A 52 17.02 -2.60 -5.73
CA ASN A 52 16.72 -3.80 -6.52
C ASN A 52 17.94 -4.42 -7.23
N ASP A 53 19.09 -3.74 -7.28
CA ASP A 53 20.29 -4.21 -7.99
C ASP A 53 20.75 -5.61 -7.56
N PRO A 54 20.73 -5.97 -6.25
CA PRO A 54 21.09 -7.32 -5.82
C PRO A 54 20.19 -8.43 -6.39
N TYR A 55 18.89 -8.17 -6.55
CA TYR A 55 17.93 -9.17 -7.05
C TYR A 55 18.06 -9.39 -8.56
N LEU A 56 18.44 -8.35 -9.31
CA LEU A 56 18.69 -8.46 -10.77
C LEU A 56 19.86 -9.39 -11.08
N THR A 57 20.87 -9.48 -10.20
CA THR A 57 22.00 -10.40 -10.39
C THR A 57 21.62 -11.87 -10.17
N SER A 58 20.67 -12.14 -9.26
CA SER A 58 20.19 -13.50 -8.94
C SER A 58 19.32 -14.12 -10.04
N LEU A 59 18.68 -13.30 -10.88
CA LEU A 59 17.91 -13.73 -12.05
C LEU A 59 18.79 -14.01 -13.29
N GLY A 60 20.08 -13.70 -13.23
CA GLY A 60 21.02 -13.77 -14.35
C GLY A 60 21.52 -15.16 -14.74
N HIS A 61 20.98 -16.27 -14.20
CA HIS A 61 21.36 -17.65 -14.58
C HIS A 61 20.25 -18.45 -15.29
N SER A 62 19.11 -17.84 -15.63
CA SER A 62 18.08 -18.49 -16.45
C SER A 62 17.32 -17.46 -17.27
N GLY A 63 17.75 -17.21 -18.50
CA GLY A 63 16.97 -16.35 -19.39
C GLY A 63 17.74 -15.62 -20.49
N ARG A 64 19.02 -15.94 -20.73
CA ARG A 64 19.76 -15.40 -21.86
C ARG A 64 19.62 -16.29 -23.09
N ASP A 65 18.38 -16.63 -23.45
CA ASP A 65 18.04 -17.17 -24.76
C ASP A 65 16.69 -16.59 -25.18
N ARG A 66 16.66 -16.03 -26.40
CA ARG A 66 15.52 -15.38 -27.07
C ARG A 66 15.33 -13.91 -26.73
N LEU A 67 16.19 -13.09 -27.31
CA LEU A 67 15.75 -12.02 -28.23
C LEU A 67 16.87 -11.86 -29.27
N SER A 68 16.70 -12.51 -30.41
CA SER A 68 17.45 -12.25 -31.63
C SER A 68 16.51 -12.44 -32.81
N ALA A 69 16.56 -11.44 -33.71
CA ALA A 69 15.84 -11.25 -34.96
C ALA A 69 14.38 -10.77 -34.85
#